data_AF-X1PJ60-F1
#
_entry.id   AF-X1PJ60-F1
#
_cell.length_a   1.000
_cell.length_b   1.000
_cell.length_c   1.000
_cell.angle_alpha   90.00
_cell.angle_beta   90.00
_cell.angle_gamma   90.00
#
_symmetry.space_group_name_H-M   'P 1'
#
loop_
_entity.id
_entity.type
_entity.pdbx_description
1 polymer ?
#
loop_
_entity_poly.entity_id
_entity_poly.type
_entity_poly.pdbx_seq_one_letter_code
_entity_poly.pdbx_strand_id
1 'polypeptide(L)'
;DHPQANLYSLYGHLSPSRWRKESGLVKKRELIAYLGDSHENGGSAENPLVPHLHLGVRAGQRADYSSMGEWRWMAGWIKPCPPDLGWLKPSEIITSQAIPAGGFPDPAAGFLEMWWNELAAAGILIWGGVIKC
;
A
#
# COMPACT_ATOMS: atom_id res chain seq x y z
N ASP A 1 -6.64 1.43 10.94
CA ASP A 1 -5.85 0.57 11.82
C ASP A 1 -6.30 -0.88 11.69
N HIS A 2 -5.37 -1.81 11.87
CA HIS A 2 -5.57 -3.26 11.93
C HIS A 2 -4.93 -3.78 13.23
N PRO A 3 -5.56 -3.58 14.39
CA PRO A 3 -4.94 -3.85 15.69
C PRO A 3 -4.49 -5.30 15.87
N GLN A 4 -5.26 -6.25 15.33
CA GLN A 4 -4.98 -7.69 15.40
C GLN A 4 -3.67 -8.11 14.71
N ALA A 5 -3.19 -7.31 13.74
CA ALA A 5 -1.96 -7.56 13.01
C ALA A 5 -0.84 -6.58 13.41
N ASN A 6 -1.14 -5.65 14.31
CA ASN A 6 -0.31 -4.48 14.59
C ASN A 6 0.11 -3.74 13.30
N LEU A 7 -0.86 -3.48 12.42
CA LEU A 7 -0.62 -2.79 11.14
C LEU A 7 -1.52 -1.56 10.99
N TYR A 8 -1.00 -0.57 10.28
CA TYR A 8 -1.70 0.63 9.86
C TYR A 8 -1.70 0.71 8.33
N SER A 9 -2.85 1.08 7.76
CA SER A 9 -3.01 1.35 6.32
C SER A 9 -3.55 2.75 6.09
N LEU A 10 -2.89 3.50 5.22
CA LEU A 10 -3.19 4.85 4.78
C LEU A 10 -3.80 4.81 3.37
N TYR A 11 -4.92 5.50 3.17
CA TYR A 11 -5.53 5.73 1.87
C TYR A 11 -5.59 7.24 1.61
N GLY A 12 -4.71 7.75 0.75
CA GLY A 12 -4.61 9.15 0.35
C GLY A 12 -5.25 9.43 -1.01
N HIS A 13 -5.32 10.71 -1.40
CA HIS A 13 -5.97 11.18 -2.65
C HIS A 13 -7.46 10.78 -2.76
N LEU A 14 -8.15 10.62 -1.63
CA LEU A 14 -9.60 10.43 -1.57
C LEU A 14 -10.33 11.76 -1.80
N SER A 15 -11.54 11.67 -2.37
CA SER A 15 -12.38 12.83 -2.69
C SER A 15 -12.91 13.49 -1.41
N PRO A 16 -12.70 14.81 -1.22
CA PRO A 16 -13.32 15.56 -0.14
C PRO A 16 -14.79 15.92 -0.44
N SER A 17 -15.19 16.00 -1.72
CA SER A 17 -16.55 16.40 -2.12
C SER A 17 -17.56 15.25 -2.14
N ARG A 18 -17.08 14.01 -2.34
CA ARG A 18 -17.92 12.80 -2.36
C ARG A 18 -18.04 12.17 -0.99
N TRP A 19 -19.02 11.26 -0.88
CA TRP A 19 -19.26 10.52 0.36
C TRP A 19 -18.01 9.78 0.83
N ARG A 20 -17.78 9.82 2.14
CA ARG A 20 -16.80 8.99 2.84
C ARG A 20 -17.42 8.46 4.12
N LYS A 21 -16.99 7.27 4.53
CA LYS A 21 -17.38 6.68 5.81
C LYS A 21 -16.81 7.52 6.96
N GLU A 22 -17.61 7.70 8.00
CA GLU A 22 -17.13 8.24 9.27
C GLU A 22 -16.19 7.26 9.97
N SER A 23 -15.43 7.75 10.96
CA SER A 23 -14.47 6.91 11.68
C SER A 23 -15.17 5.77 12.41
N GLY A 24 -14.59 4.57 12.33
CA GLY A 24 -15.12 3.39 12.99
C GLY A 24 -14.57 2.08 12.42
N LEU A 25 -15.19 0.98 12.80
CA LEU A 25 -14.84 -0.35 12.29
C LEU A 25 -15.16 -0.46 10.80
N VAL A 26 -14.27 -1.13 10.08
CA VAL A 26 -14.39 -1.41 8.64
C VAL A 26 -14.14 -2.89 8.39
N LYS A 27 -14.89 -3.46 7.45
CA LYS A 27 -14.70 -4.85 6.99
C LYS A 27 -13.95 -4.87 5.66
N LYS A 28 -13.27 -6.00 5.35
CA LYS A 28 -12.66 -6.19 4.03
C LYS A 28 -13.74 -6.03 2.95
N ARG A 29 -13.42 -5.28 1.88
CA ARG A 29 -14.30 -4.93 0.74
C ARG A 29 -15.41 -3.92 1.07
N GLU A 30 -15.47 -3.39 2.28
CA GLU A 30 -16.39 -2.29 2.60
C GLU A 30 -15.93 -1.01 1.88
N LEU A 31 -16.88 -0.31 1.25
CA LEU A 31 -16.61 0.99 0.65
C LEU A 31 -16.39 2.02 1.76
N ILE A 32 -15.21 2.64 1.80
CA ILE A 32 -14.87 3.64 2.82
C ILE A 32 -14.80 5.08 2.28
N ALA A 33 -14.58 5.25 0.98
CA ALA A 33 -14.51 6.55 0.29
C ALA A 33 -14.43 6.35 -1.23
N TYR A 34 -14.47 7.46 -1.97
CA TYR A 34 -14.18 7.51 -3.42
C TYR A 34 -12.81 8.17 -3.68
N LEU A 35 -12.16 7.82 -4.79
CA LEU A 35 -10.96 8.52 -5.27
C LEU A 35 -11.28 9.96 -5.65
N GLY A 36 -10.39 10.89 -5.33
CA GLY A 36 -10.47 12.27 -5.81
C GLY A 36 -10.41 12.36 -7.32
N ASP A 37 -11.02 13.39 -7.90
CA ASP A 37 -10.83 13.71 -9.31
C ASP A 37 -9.53 14.51 -9.53
N SER A 38 -9.31 14.96 -10.76
CA SER A 38 -8.08 15.66 -11.15
C SER A 38 -7.86 16.99 -10.46
N HIS A 39 -8.88 17.58 -9.84
CA HIS A 39 -8.84 18.89 -9.19
C HIS A 39 -8.97 18.79 -7.66
N GLU A 40 -8.94 17.57 -7.12
CA GLU A 40 -9.08 17.31 -5.69
C GLU A 40 -7.75 16.82 -5.09
N ASN A 41 -7.62 17.01 -3.78
CA ASN A 41 -6.59 16.36 -2.93
C ASN A 41 -5.15 16.44 -3.48
N GLY A 42 -4.76 17.66 -3.90
CA GLY A 42 -3.44 17.99 -4.46
C GLY A 42 -3.51 18.49 -5.89
N GLY A 43 -4.58 18.20 -6.63
CA GLY A 43 -4.85 18.77 -7.94
C GLY A 43 -5.58 20.12 -7.87
N SER A 44 -5.54 20.87 -8.96
CA SER A 44 -6.33 22.08 -9.16
C SER A 44 -6.75 22.22 -10.63
N ALA A 45 -7.56 23.25 -10.95
CA ALA A 45 -7.91 23.55 -12.34
C ALA A 45 -6.68 23.90 -13.18
N GLU A 46 -5.74 24.62 -12.57
CA GLU A 46 -4.48 25.06 -13.19
C GLU A 46 -3.45 23.92 -13.28
N ASN A 47 -3.45 23.02 -12.28
CA ASN A 47 -2.52 21.90 -12.18
C ASN A 47 -3.28 20.61 -11.87
N PRO A 48 -3.97 20.01 -12.87
CA PRO A 48 -4.71 18.78 -12.65
C PRO A 48 -3.76 17.62 -12.36
N LEU A 49 -4.13 16.77 -11.39
CA LEU A 49 -3.46 15.49 -11.15
C LEU A 49 -4.16 14.37 -11.89
N VAL A 50 -3.43 13.33 -12.27
CA VAL A 50 -4.04 12.07 -12.69
C VAL A 50 -4.67 11.42 -11.46
N PRO A 51 -5.97 11.08 -11.45
CA PRO A 51 -6.59 10.40 -10.33
C PRO A 51 -5.85 9.10 -9.98
N HIS A 52 -5.38 8.98 -8.74
CA HIS A 52 -4.65 7.80 -8.27
C HIS A 52 -4.91 7.60 -6.77
N LEU A 53 -4.60 6.41 -6.27
CA LEU A 53 -4.65 6.09 -4.85
C LEU A 53 -3.24 6.16 -4.26
N HIS A 54 -3.03 6.95 -3.21
CA HIS A 54 -1.83 6.82 -2.39
C HIS A 54 -2.09 5.76 -1.31
N LEU A 55 -1.50 4.58 -1.47
CA LEU A 55 -1.60 3.48 -0.50
C LEU A 55 -0.31 3.37 0.29
N GLY A 56 -0.39 3.59 1.59
CA GLY A 56 0.70 3.34 2.53
C GLY A 56 0.34 2.21 3.49
N VAL A 57 1.28 1.31 3.77
CA VAL A 57 1.11 0.28 4.82
C VAL A 57 2.33 0.32 5.73
N ARG A 58 2.11 0.33 7.04
CA ARG A 58 3.16 0.49 8.04
C ARG A 58 2.90 -0.42 9.24
N ALA A 59 3.96 -0.89 9.88
CA ALA A 59 3.85 -1.55 11.19
C ALA A 59 3.25 -0.59 12.24
N GLY A 60 2.70 -1.08 13.35
CA GLY A 60 2.12 -0.24 14.40
C GLY A 60 0.69 0.26 14.10
N GLN A 61 0.24 1.21 14.91
CA GLN A 61 -1.05 1.90 14.81
C GLN A 61 -0.86 3.34 14.38
N ARG A 62 -1.91 3.96 13.80
CA ARG A 62 -1.87 5.38 13.39
C ARG A 62 -1.39 6.31 14.53
N ALA A 63 -1.81 6.02 15.76
CA ALA A 63 -1.50 6.82 16.94
C ALA A 63 -0.02 6.76 17.36
N ASP A 64 0.73 5.75 16.90
CA ASP A 64 2.16 5.60 17.18
C ASP A 64 3.00 6.60 16.37
N TYR A 65 2.39 7.31 15.42
CA TYR A 65 3.06 8.18 14.47
C TYR A 65 2.63 9.64 14.66
N SER A 66 3.61 10.53 14.52
CA SER A 66 3.39 11.98 14.58
C SER A 66 2.40 12.43 13.50
N SER A 67 1.75 13.58 13.70
CA SER A 67 1.03 14.27 12.63
C SER A 67 1.93 15.13 11.75
N MET A 68 3.18 15.38 12.18
CA MET A 68 4.13 16.31 11.54
C MET A 68 5.55 15.76 11.47
N GLY A 69 6.37 16.37 10.60
CA GLY A 69 7.77 16.01 10.39
C GLY A 69 7.95 14.70 9.63
N GLU A 70 9.17 14.18 9.64
CA GLU A 70 9.56 12.95 8.90
C GLU A 70 8.87 11.69 9.44
N TRP A 71 8.42 11.74 10.69
CA TRP A 71 7.69 10.66 11.36
C TRP A 71 6.18 10.70 11.13
N ARG A 72 5.69 11.60 10.27
CA ARG A 72 4.25 11.78 10.09
C ARG A 72 3.57 10.58 9.44
N TRP A 73 2.35 10.26 9.86
CA TRP A 73 1.59 9.15 9.27
C TRP A 73 1.13 9.41 7.82
N MET A 74 1.09 10.67 7.38
CA MET A 74 0.71 11.10 6.01
C MET A 74 1.90 11.31 5.06
N ALA A 75 3.07 10.74 5.33
CA ALA A 75 4.28 11.13 4.60
C ALA A 75 4.28 10.57 3.16
N GLY A 76 3.84 11.40 2.19
CA GLY A 76 3.91 11.11 0.75
C GLY A 76 5.33 11.13 0.16
N TRP A 77 6.29 11.75 0.84
CA TRP A 77 7.72 11.64 0.53
C TRP A 77 8.52 11.79 1.83
N ILE A 78 9.52 10.94 2.01
CA ILE A 78 10.43 10.92 3.16
C ILE A 78 11.86 10.80 2.65
N LYS A 79 12.80 11.42 3.37
CA LYS A 79 14.23 11.34 3.04
C LYS A 79 14.84 9.96 3.38
N PRO A 80 14.53 9.33 4.53
CA PRO A 80 14.97 7.96 4.82
C PRO A 80 14.31 6.94 3.90
N CYS A 81 14.93 5.76 3.77
CA CYS A 81 14.30 4.64 3.07
C CYS A 81 13.03 4.21 3.84
N PRO A 82 11.88 4.04 3.16
CA PRO A 82 10.62 3.69 3.84
C PRO A 82 10.69 2.46 4.76
N PRO A 83 11.37 1.35 4.39
CA PRO A 83 11.50 0.19 5.27
C PRO A 83 12.18 0.50 6.61
N ASP A 84 13.13 1.43 6.65
CA ASP A 84 13.84 1.82 7.88
C ASP A 84 12.90 2.52 8.88
N LEU A 85 11.80 3.09 8.39
CA LEU A 85 10.76 3.71 9.22
C LEU A 85 9.57 2.75 9.46
N GLY A 86 9.67 1.49 9.05
CA GLY A 86 8.63 0.47 9.21
C GLY A 86 7.53 0.50 8.16
N TRP A 87 7.70 1.22 7.05
CA TRP A 87 6.80 1.11 5.90
C TRP A 87 7.02 -0.22 5.19
N LEU A 88 5.92 -0.93 4.97
CA LEU A 88 5.88 -2.20 4.26
C LEU A 88 5.71 -1.95 2.77
N LYS A 89 5.98 -2.97 1.95
CA LYS A 89 5.83 -2.94 0.49
C LYS A 89 4.38 -3.22 0.11
N PRO A 90 3.56 -2.21 -0.28
CA PRO A 90 2.16 -2.45 -0.59
C PRO A 90 1.99 -3.29 -1.87
N SER A 91 3.00 -3.33 -2.73
CA SER A 91 3.04 -4.18 -3.91
C SER A 91 2.78 -5.64 -3.58
N GLU A 92 3.34 -6.17 -2.50
CA GLU A 92 3.14 -7.57 -2.06
C GLU A 92 1.67 -7.84 -1.68
N ILE A 93 0.95 -6.83 -1.19
CA ILE A 93 -0.47 -6.93 -0.86
C ILE A 93 -1.33 -6.84 -2.12
N ILE A 94 -0.96 -5.96 -3.05
CA ILE A 94 -1.71 -5.72 -4.30
C ILE A 94 -1.60 -6.95 -5.21
N THR A 95 -0.38 -7.45 -5.45
CA THR A 95 -0.13 -8.56 -6.38
C THR A 95 -0.63 -9.90 -5.86
N SER A 96 -0.85 -10.03 -4.55
CA SER A 96 -1.42 -11.24 -3.94
C SER A 96 -2.95 -11.26 -3.94
N GLN A 97 -3.64 -10.23 -4.44
CA GLN A 97 -5.10 -10.27 -4.59
C GLN A 97 -5.51 -10.90 -5.92
N ALA A 98 -6.60 -11.68 -5.91
CA ALA A 98 -7.26 -12.11 -7.14
C ALA A 98 -7.81 -10.90 -7.91
N ILE A 99 -7.49 -10.81 -9.20
CA ILE A 99 -8.09 -9.79 -10.08
C ILE A 99 -9.59 -10.07 -10.19
N PRO A 100 -10.47 -9.11 -9.84
CA PRO A 100 -11.90 -9.28 -10.06
C PRO A 100 -12.19 -9.44 -11.55
N ALA A 101 -13.24 -10.20 -11.90
CA ALA A 101 -13.65 -10.35 -13.30
C ALA A 101 -13.94 -8.95 -13.91
N GLY A 102 -13.21 -8.59 -14.97
CA GLY A 102 -13.27 -7.27 -15.60
C GLY A 102 -12.36 -6.19 -14.98
N GLY A 103 -11.46 -6.56 -14.06
CA GLY A 103 -10.40 -5.69 -13.55
C GLY A 103 -9.29 -5.44 -14.59
N PHE A 104 -8.39 -4.49 -14.30
CA PHE A 104 -7.22 -4.26 -15.14
C PHE A 104 -6.36 -5.54 -15.19
N PRO A 105 -5.89 -5.95 -16.37
CA PRO A 105 -5.01 -7.12 -16.49
C PRO A 105 -3.76 -6.90 -15.64
N ASP A 106 -3.20 -7.98 -15.10
CA ASP A 106 -1.91 -7.93 -14.43
C ASP A 106 -0.89 -7.19 -15.32
N PRO A 107 0.02 -6.39 -14.74
CA PRO A 107 1.13 -5.85 -15.49
C PRO A 107 1.82 -7.02 -16.21
N ALA A 108 2.06 -6.86 -17.51
CA ALA A 108 2.72 -7.86 -18.34
C ALA A 108 4.20 -7.97 -17.94
N ALA A 109 4.47 -8.55 -16.78
CA ALA A 109 5.79 -8.87 -16.30
C ALA A 109 6.09 -10.33 -16.64
N GLY A 110 7.32 -10.61 -17.05
CA GLY A 110 7.77 -11.97 -17.29
C GLY A 110 7.73 -12.81 -16.01
N PHE A 111 7.56 -14.13 -16.13
CA PHE A 111 7.57 -15.04 -14.97
C PHE A 111 8.78 -14.82 -14.05
N LEU A 112 9.98 -14.61 -14.62
CA LEU A 112 11.18 -14.35 -13.83
C LEU A 112 11.16 -12.98 -13.14
N GLU A 113 10.56 -11.95 -13.74
CA GLU A 113 10.44 -10.62 -13.11
C GLU A 113 9.49 -10.66 -11.90
N MET A 114 8.45 -11.48 -11.96
CA MET A 114 7.48 -11.62 -10.87
C MET A 114 7.98 -12.47 -9.71
N TRP A 115 8.81 -13.49 -9.98
CA TRP A 115 9.08 -14.56 -9.01
C TRP A 115 10.57 -14.75 -8.67
N TRP A 116 11.49 -13.94 -9.19
CA TRP A 116 12.94 -14.18 -9.02
C TRP A 116 13.38 -14.21 -7.55
N ASN A 117 12.85 -13.31 -6.71
CA ASN A 117 13.27 -13.24 -5.31
C ASN A 117 12.78 -14.48 -4.52
N GLU A 118 11.57 -14.92 -4.80
CA GLU A 118 10.93 -16.10 -4.21
C GLU A 118 11.64 -17.38 -4.67
N LEU A 119 11.98 -17.47 -5.96
CA LEU A 119 12.74 -18.59 -6.52
C LEU A 119 14.17 -18.64 -5.96
N ALA A 120 14.84 -17.49 -5.80
CA ALA A 120 16.15 -17.41 -5.19
C ALA A 120 16.12 -17.82 -3.71
N ALA A 121 15.13 -17.35 -2.95
CA ALA A 121 14.96 -17.73 -1.55
C ALA A 121 14.63 -19.23 -1.40
N ALA A 122 13.71 -19.76 -2.21
CA ALA A 122 13.39 -21.19 -2.24
C ALA A 122 14.62 -22.02 -2.64
N GLY A 123 15.39 -21.56 -3.62
CA GLY A 123 16.65 -22.19 -4.03
C GLY A 123 17.66 -22.27 -2.88
N ILE A 124 17.88 -21.18 -2.14
CA ILE A 124 18.77 -21.16 -0.97
C ILE A 124 18.29 -22.13 0.11
N LEU A 125 16.98 -22.18 0.39
CA LEU A 125 16.41 -23.09 1.38
C LEU A 125 16.55 -24.55 0.99
N ILE A 126 16.29 -24.89 -0.28
CA ILE A 126 16.43 -26.25 -0.79
C ILE A 126 17.91 -26.67 -0.78
N TRP A 127 18.80 -25.85 -1.35
CA TRP A 127 20.23 -26.17 -1.40
C TRP A 127 20.91 -26.16 -0.03
N GLY A 128 20.56 -25.20 0.83
CA GLY A 128 21.05 -25.13 2.21
C GLY A 128 20.50 -26.25 3.10
N GLY A 129 19.31 -26.77 2.79
CA GLY A 129 18.72 -27.96 3.42
C GLY A 129 19.36 -29.27 2.95
N VAL A 130 19.73 -29.36 1.67
CA VAL A 130 20.42 -30.53 1.09
C VAL A 130 21.86 -30.66 1.58
N ILE A 131 22.54 -29.57 1.95
CA ILE A 131 23.90 -29.58 2.54
C ILE A 131 23.90 -29.98 4.03
N LYS A 132 22.74 -30.29 4.63
CA LYS A 132 22.62 -30.77 6.03
C LYS A 132 22.30 -32.26 6.20
N CYS A 133 22.48 -33.09 5.16
CA CYS A 133 22.45 -34.56 5.26
C CYS A 133 23.81 -35.17 4.99
#